data_AF-W1YTU0-F1
#
_entry.id   AF-W1YTU0-F1
#
_cell.length_a   1.000
_cell.length_b   1.000
_cell.length_c   1.000
_cell.angle_alpha   90.00
_cell.angle_beta   90.00
_cell.angle_gamma   90.00
#
_symmetry.space_group_name_H-M   'P 1'
#
loop_
_entity.id
_entity.type
_entity.pdbx_description
1 polymer ?
#
loop_
_entity_poly.entity_id
_entity_poly.type
_entity_poly.pdbx_seq_one_letter_code
_entity_poly.pdbx_strand_id
1 'polypeptide(L)'
;LDMNSLFGSQKATMKLKLKALPVFDKEKGAIFLKEMEVVGATVQPEKMQTVMQTLLPYLNQALRNYFNQQPAYVLREDGSQGEAMAKKLAKGIEVKPGEIVIPFTD
;
A
#
# COMPACT_ATOMS: atom_id res chain seq x y z
N LEU A 1 -0.42 17.35 7.31
CA LEU A 1 0.91 17.01 7.84
C LEU A 1 1.51 18.26 8.43
N ASP A 2 2.07 18.18 9.64
CA ASP A 2 2.87 19.27 10.21
C ASP A 2 4.30 19.11 9.69
N MET A 3 4.75 20.06 8.88
CA MET A 3 6.10 20.06 8.31
C MET A 3 6.95 21.08 9.05
N ASN A 4 8.06 20.62 9.63
CA ASN A 4 8.99 21.47 10.35
C ASN A 4 10.15 21.87 9.43
N SER A 5 10.44 23.16 9.37
CA SER A 5 11.58 23.74 8.65
C SER A 5 12.38 24.65 9.59
N LEU A 6 13.57 25.06 9.16
CA LEU A 6 14.42 26.02 9.88
C LEU A 6 13.72 27.35 10.15
N PHE A 7 12.68 27.69 9.38
CA PHE A 7 11.90 28.93 9.49
C PHE A 7 10.56 28.75 10.22
N GLY A 8 10.29 27.58 10.81
CA GLY A 8 9.07 27.29 11.56
C GLY A 8 8.26 26.12 11.00
N SER A 9 7.20 25.79 11.72
CA SER A 9 6.27 24.70 11.40
C SER A 9 5.14 25.19 10.51
N GLN A 10 4.80 24.43 9.48
CA GLN A 10 3.67 24.75 8.62
C GLN A 10 2.84 23.52 8.31
N LYS A 11 1.51 23.68 8.39
CA LYS A 11 0.55 22.67 7.95
C LYS A 11 0.53 22.61 6.43
N ALA A 12 0.64 21.39 5.91
CA ALA A 12 0.48 21.10 4.49
C ALA A 12 -0.53 19.98 4.28
N THR A 13 -1.28 20.08 3.19
CA THR A 13 -2.18 19.04 2.69
C THR A 13 -1.56 18.45 1.43
N MET A 14 -1.60 17.13 1.31
CA MET A 14 -1.05 16.42 0.15
C MET A 14 -2.10 15.54 -0.49
N LYS A 15 -2.10 15.49 -1.82
CA LYS A 15 -2.77 14.44 -2.59
C LYS A 15 -1.71 13.54 -3.19
N LEU A 16 -1.76 12.27 -2.82
CA LEU A 16 -0.84 11.24 -3.28
C LEU A 16 -1.55 10.29 -4.23
N LYS A 17 -0.85 9.92 -5.30
CA LYS A 17 -1.16 8.77 -6.14
C LYS A 17 -0.07 7.73 -5.89
N LEU A 18 -0.48 6.57 -5.41
CA LEU A 18 0.42 5.47 -5.08
C LEU A 18 0.27 4.33 -6.07
N LYS A 19 1.32 3.53 -6.22
CA LYS A 19 1.34 2.29 -6.99
C LYS A 19 2.07 1.22 -6.18
N ALA A 20 1.60 -0.01 -6.27
CA ALA A 20 2.20 -1.16 -5.61
C ALA A 20 1.93 -2.45 -6.41
N LEU A 21 2.66 -3.50 -6.05
CA LEU A 21 2.46 -4.85 -6.57
C LEU A 21 1.72 -5.71 -5.52
N PRO A 22 0.49 -6.15 -5.79
CA PRO A 22 -0.17 -7.13 -4.94
C PRO A 22 0.58 -8.46 -4.95
N VAL A 23 0.88 -9.00 -3.78
CA VAL A 23 1.53 -10.31 -3.61
C VAL A 23 0.80 -11.11 -2.53
N PHE A 24 0.49 -12.37 -2.83
CA PHE A 24 -0.13 -13.28 -1.88
C PHE A 24 0.93 -14.05 -1.08
N ASP A 25 0.80 -13.98 0.25
CA ASP A 25 1.59 -14.75 1.21
C ASP A 25 0.75 -15.94 1.67
N LYS A 26 1.16 -17.14 1.27
CA LYS A 26 0.45 -18.40 1.56
C LYS A 26 0.46 -18.73 3.05
N GLU A 27 1.59 -18.50 3.72
CA GLU A 27 1.75 -18.85 5.13
C GLU A 27 0.83 -18.00 6.01
N LYS A 28 0.69 -16.72 5.65
CA LYS A 28 -0.18 -15.78 6.37
C LYS A 28 -1.61 -15.77 5.86
N GLY A 29 -1.87 -16.38 4.70
CA GLY A 29 -3.15 -16.28 3.99
C GLY A 29 -3.54 -14.84 3.72
N ALA A 30 -2.59 -14.00 3.29
CA ALA A 30 -2.75 -12.55 3.25
C ALA A 30 -2.21 -11.93 1.96
N ILE A 31 -2.81 -10.82 1.54
CA ILE A 31 -2.37 -10.03 0.39
C ILE A 31 -1.61 -8.80 0.91
N PHE A 32 -0.37 -8.67 0.46
CA PHE A 32 0.50 -7.53 0.71
C PHE A 32 0.58 -6.64 -0.53
N LEU A 33 0.76 -5.34 -0.32
CA LEU A 33 1.03 -4.37 -1.38
C LEU A 33 2.53 -4.06 -1.38
N LYS A 34 3.32 -4.91 -2.02
CA LYS A 34 4.78 -4.80 -2.08
C LYS A 34 5.19 -3.67 -3.02
N GLU A 35 6.43 -3.21 -2.86
CA GLU A 35 7.02 -2.18 -3.73
C GLU A 35 6.22 -0.86 -3.80
N MET A 36 5.52 -0.53 -2.72
CA MET A 36 4.71 0.70 -2.64
C MET A 36 5.56 1.93 -2.99
N GLU A 37 5.07 2.76 -3.91
CA GLU A 37 5.75 3.98 -4.32
C GLU A 37 4.77 5.10 -4.68
N VAL A 38 5.21 6.33 -4.49
CA VAL A 38 4.52 7.53 -4.95
C VAL A 38 4.77 7.71 -6.45
N VAL A 39 3.70 7.69 -7.24
CA VAL A 39 3.73 7.99 -8.69
C VAL A 39 3.18 9.39 -9.02
N GLY A 40 2.59 10.06 -8.05
CA GLY A 40 2.16 11.46 -8.18
C GLY A 40 1.93 12.09 -6.81
N ALA A 41 2.34 13.34 -6.65
CA ALA A 41 2.18 14.09 -5.41
C ALA A 41 1.92 15.57 -5.70
N THR A 42 0.82 16.11 -5.16
CA THR A 42 0.56 17.55 -5.14
C THR A 42 0.43 18.01 -3.70
N VAL A 43 1.10 19.12 -3.36
CA VAL A 43 1.15 19.66 -2.00
C VAL A 43 0.61 21.08 -1.97
N GLN A 44 -0.16 21.39 -0.94
CA GLN A 44 -0.62 22.74 -0.62
C GLN A 44 -0.17 23.13 0.79
N PRO A 45 0.38 24.34 0.99
CA PRO A 45 0.62 25.37 -0.02
C PRO A 45 1.83 25.06 -0.93
N GLU A 46 1.82 25.62 -2.15
CA GLU A 46 2.79 25.33 -3.23
C GLU A 46 4.27 25.47 -2.81
N LYS A 47 4.59 26.43 -1.93
CA LYS A 47 5.96 26.61 -1.39
C LYS A 47 6.51 25.37 -0.67
N MET A 48 5.66 24.42 -0.28
CA MET A 48 6.05 23.15 0.34
C MET A 48 6.39 22.06 -0.68
N GLN A 49 6.16 22.29 -1.98
CA GLN A 49 6.38 21.31 -3.03
C GLN A 49 7.87 20.92 -3.12
N THR A 50 8.79 21.88 -3.06
CA THR A 50 10.23 21.61 -3.10
C THR A 50 10.70 20.79 -1.90
N VAL A 51 10.18 21.10 -0.70
CA VAL A 51 10.47 20.33 0.51
C VAL A 51 9.90 18.92 0.40
N MET A 52 8.72 18.75 -0.21
CA MET A 52 8.17 17.42 -0.45
C MET A 52 9.05 16.61 -1.40
N GLN A 53 9.51 17.21 -2.51
CA GLN A 53 10.37 16.52 -3.48
C GLN A 53 11.66 15.97 -2.86
N THR A 54 12.28 16.70 -1.93
CA THR A 54 13.48 16.22 -1.22
C THR A 54 13.16 15.11 -0.22
N LEU A 55 11.94 15.10 0.34
CA LEU A 55 11.48 14.08 1.29
C LEU A 55 10.88 12.83 0.62
N LEU A 56 10.56 12.88 -0.67
CA LEU A 56 9.93 11.77 -1.40
C LEU A 56 10.66 10.42 -1.26
N PRO A 57 12.01 10.34 -1.35
CA PRO A 57 12.71 9.07 -1.19
C PRO A 57 12.47 8.44 0.19
N TYR A 58 12.47 9.25 1.25
CA TYR A 58 12.20 8.80 2.61
C TYR A 58 10.74 8.37 2.78
N LEU A 59 9.81 9.10 2.16
CA LEU A 59 8.39 8.73 2.14
C LEU A 59 8.20 7.37 1.45
N ASN A 60 8.83 7.17 0.28
CA ASN A 60 8.79 5.89 -0.42
C ASN A 60 9.36 4.75 0.43
N GLN A 61 10.48 4.96 1.11
CA GLN A 61 11.06 3.96 2.02
C GLN A 61 10.10 3.62 3.17
N ALA A 62 9.51 4.64 3.81
CA ALA A 62 8.55 4.44 4.89
C ALA A 62 7.30 3.67 4.41
N LEU A 63 6.75 4.04 3.25
CA LEU A 63 5.61 3.35 2.63
C LEU A 63 5.94 1.89 2.35
N ARG A 64 7.10 1.61 1.73
CA ARG A 64 7.55 0.23 1.46
C ARG A 64 7.67 -0.57 2.74
N ASN A 65 8.34 -0.04 3.76
CA ASN A 65 8.54 -0.72 5.03
C ASN A 65 7.19 -1.06 5.69
N TYR A 66 6.27 -0.09 5.72
CA TYR A 66 4.94 -0.29 6.29
C TYR A 66 4.14 -1.35 5.53
N PHE A 67 3.93 -1.18 4.22
CA PHE A 67 3.08 -2.10 3.43
C PHE A 67 3.73 -3.46 3.15
N ASN A 68 5.05 -3.60 3.32
CA ASN A 68 5.71 -4.89 3.29
C ASN A 68 5.39 -5.75 4.52
N GLN A 69 5.11 -5.12 5.66
CA GLN A 69 4.83 -5.79 6.94
C GLN A 69 3.35 -5.82 7.29
N GLN A 70 2.60 -4.80 6.86
CA GLN A 70 1.16 -4.69 7.07
C GLN A 70 0.41 -5.27 5.86
N PRO A 71 -0.33 -6.37 6.02
CA PRO A 71 -1.17 -6.88 4.95
C PRO A 71 -2.31 -5.89 4.66
N ALA A 72 -2.66 -5.77 3.38
CA ALA A 72 -3.83 -5.01 2.94
C ALA A 72 -5.12 -5.82 3.09
N TYR A 73 -5.02 -7.14 3.01
CA TYR A 73 -6.14 -8.06 3.21
C TYR A 73 -5.67 -9.37 3.84
N VAL A 74 -6.45 -9.95 4.75
CA VAL A 74 -6.13 -11.22 5.43
C VAL A 74 -7.35 -12.12 5.33
N LEU A 75 -7.16 -13.33 4.80
CA LEU A 75 -8.22 -14.32 4.67
C LEU A 75 -8.62 -14.87 6.04
N ARG A 76 -9.91 -14.83 6.30
CA ARG A 76 -10.53 -15.30 7.53
C ARG A 76 -11.15 -16.68 7.37
N GLU A 77 -11.02 -17.51 8.40
CA GLU A 77 -11.66 -18.83 8.44
C GLU A 77 -13.09 -18.77 8.97
N ASP A 78 -13.39 -17.76 9.78
CA ASP A 78 -14.71 -17.49 10.35
C ASP A 78 -15.56 -16.54 9.49
N GLY A 79 -15.07 -16.22 8.28
CA GLY A 79 -15.76 -15.40 7.30
C GLY A 79 -16.71 -16.23 6.42
N SER A 80 -16.70 -15.94 5.12
CA SER A 80 -17.47 -16.73 4.17
C SER A 80 -16.83 -18.11 3.92
N GLN A 81 -17.63 -19.10 3.50
CA GLN A 81 -17.08 -20.41 3.11
C GLN A 81 -16.05 -20.28 1.99
N GLY A 82 -16.26 -19.39 1.02
CA GLY A 82 -15.30 -19.14 -0.06
C GLY A 82 -13.97 -18.58 0.46
N GLU A 83 -14.00 -17.68 1.43
CA GLU A 83 -12.79 -17.11 2.05
C GLU A 83 -12.02 -18.14 2.88
N ALA A 84 -12.74 -18.98 3.64
CA ALA A 84 -12.14 -20.09 4.37
C ALA A 84 -11.51 -21.13 3.44
N MET A 85 -12.15 -21.41 2.29
CA MET A 85 -11.58 -22.27 1.25
C MET A 85 -10.36 -21.63 0.59
N ALA A 86 -10.44 -20.33 0.25
CA ALA A 86 -9.34 -19.58 -0.29
C ALA A 86 -8.12 -19.68 0.61
N LYS A 87 -8.28 -19.50 1.93
CA LYS A 87 -7.16 -19.59 2.86
C LYS A 87 -6.45 -20.95 2.81
N LYS A 88 -7.20 -22.04 2.63
CA LYS A 88 -6.67 -23.41 2.61
C LYS A 88 -6.07 -23.82 1.26
N LEU A 89 -6.63 -23.30 0.17
CA LEU A 89 -6.35 -23.79 -1.19
C LEU A 89 -5.59 -22.79 -2.06
N ALA A 90 -5.52 -21.52 -1.67
CA ALA A 90 -4.91 -20.47 -2.48
C ALA A 90 -3.44 -20.78 -2.78
N LYS A 91 -3.13 -20.91 -4.07
CA LYS A 91 -1.75 -21.01 -4.56
C LYS A 91 -1.18 -19.67 -5.01
N GLY A 92 -1.99 -18.63 -5.10
CA GLY A 92 -1.59 -17.31 -5.56
C GLY A 92 -2.79 -16.39 -5.75
N ILE A 93 -2.55 -15.29 -6.48
CA ILE A 93 -3.56 -14.32 -6.88
C ILE A 93 -3.39 -13.99 -8.36
N GLU A 94 -4.50 -13.64 -9.00
CA GLU A 94 -4.55 -13.07 -10.34
C GLU A 94 -5.16 -11.65 -10.24
N VAL A 95 -4.50 -10.66 -10.85
CA VAL A 95 -4.98 -9.27 -10.82
C VAL A 95 -5.77 -9.01 -12.10
N LYS A 96 -7.06 -8.71 -11.96
CA LYS A 96 -7.95 -8.32 -13.06
C LYS A 96 -8.38 -6.86 -12.92
N PRO A 97 -8.89 -6.23 -14.00
CA PRO A 97 -9.42 -4.88 -13.90
C PRO A 97 -10.54 -4.79 -12.86
N GLY A 98 -10.27 -4.12 -11.74
CA GLY A 98 -11.23 -3.89 -10.66
C GLY A 98 -11.24 -4.92 -9.53
N GLU A 99 -10.53 -6.05 -9.66
CA GLU A 99 -10.57 -7.14 -8.68
C GLU A 99 -9.27 -7.96 -8.59
N ILE A 100 -9.08 -8.61 -7.43
CA ILE A 100 -8.03 -9.62 -7.23
C ILE A 100 -8.72 -10.96 -7.05
N VAL A 101 -8.40 -11.91 -7.93
CA VAL A 101 -9.00 -13.25 -7.92
C VAL A 101 -8.04 -14.21 -7.25
N ILE A 102 -8.57 -15.05 -6.36
CA ILE A 102 -7.83 -16.16 -5.74
C ILE A 102 -8.35 -17.45 -6.37
N PRO A 103 -7.60 -18.06 -7.31
CA PRO A 103 -8.04 -19.28 -7.96
C PRO A 103 -7.88 -20.48 -7.01
N PHE A 104 -8.86 -21.39 -7.02
CA PHE A 104 -8.82 -22.65 -6.25
C PHE A 104 -8.21 -23.80 -7.05
N THR A 105 -8.09 -23.63 -8.36
CA THR A 105 -7.49 -24.57 -9.31
C THR A 105 -6.47 -23.83 -10.16
N ASP A 106 -5.54 -24.57 -10.77
CA ASP A 106 -4.57 -23.98 -11.71
C ASP A 106 -5.27 -23.49 -13.00
#